data_AF-X1F664-F1
#
_entry.id   AF-X1F664-F1
#
_cell.length_a   1.000
_cell.length_b   1.000
_cell.length_c   1.000
_cell.angle_alpha   90.00
_cell.angle_beta   90.00
_cell.angle_gamma   90.00
#
_symmetry.space_group_name_H-M   'P 1'
#
loop_
_entity.id
_entity.type
_entity.pdbx_description
1 polymer ?
#
loop_
_entity_poly.entity_id
_entity_poly.type
_entity_poly.pdbx_seq_one_letter_code
_entity_poly.pdbx_strand_id
1 'polypeptide(L)'
;NRGFRIEFNSALGPYKGGIRFHPSVYLGIIKFLGFEQVLKNSLTGLTMGGGKGGADFDPKGKTDAEVMRFCQSFMNELYRHIGPDTDIPAGDIGVGEREIGFMFGQYKRLCNEFTGVFTGKGLEWGGSLVRTEAAGYGLIYIMDEVLKDNGKSVEGMTVSISGAGNVAIFATEKVQQLGGKVVTLSDSNGFIYDPDGINLDTVKQIKEVERKRIKEYVSIHKNAKYTKGCRGIWDVKCDIAL
;
A
#
# COMPACT_ATOMS: atom_id res chain seq x y z
N ASN A 1 -2.88 8.56 -21.66
CA ASN A 1 -2.84 8.74 -20.20
C ASN A 1 -2.16 10.04 -19.85
N ARG A 2 -2.53 10.65 -18.72
CA ARG A 2 -1.89 11.87 -18.19
C ARG A 2 -1.08 11.53 -16.94
N GLY A 3 0.20 11.89 -16.93
CA GLY A 3 1.08 11.77 -15.77
C GLY A 3 1.09 13.03 -14.91
N PHE A 4 1.31 12.85 -13.62
CA PHE A 4 1.41 13.93 -12.63
C PHE A 4 2.57 13.65 -11.68
N ARG A 5 3.30 14.70 -11.31
CA ARG A 5 4.15 14.72 -10.13
C ARG A 5 4.01 16.09 -9.45
N ILE A 6 3.72 16.07 -8.16
CA ILE A 6 3.55 17.25 -7.33
C ILE A 6 4.57 17.16 -6.21
N GLU A 7 5.58 18.02 -6.33
CA GLU A 7 6.62 18.28 -5.35
C GLU A 7 6.11 19.36 -4.39
N PHE A 8 5.43 18.94 -3.31
CA PHE A 8 4.56 19.83 -2.55
C PHE A 8 5.36 20.71 -1.56
N ASN A 9 6.28 20.11 -0.80
CA ASN A 9 7.13 20.82 0.15
C ASN A 9 8.43 20.05 0.41
N SER A 10 9.56 20.75 0.47
CA SER A 10 10.90 20.18 0.69
C SER A 10 11.61 20.74 1.93
N ALA A 11 10.87 21.35 2.87
CA ALA A 11 11.49 22.04 4.00
C ALA A 11 12.29 21.13 4.94
N LEU A 12 11.90 19.85 5.06
CA LEU A 12 12.58 18.86 5.91
C LEU A 12 13.55 17.95 5.13
N GLY A 13 13.59 18.03 3.81
CA GLY A 13 14.39 17.16 2.95
C GLY A 13 13.78 16.94 1.56
N PRO A 14 14.32 16.00 0.77
CA PRO A 14 13.83 15.68 -0.58
C PRO A 14 12.33 15.35 -0.60
N TYR A 15 11.65 15.67 -1.69
CA TYR A 15 10.25 15.31 -1.84
C TYR A 15 10.08 13.79 -1.74
N LYS A 16 9.04 13.37 -1.02
CA LYS A 16 8.80 11.95 -0.78
C LYS A 16 7.32 11.63 -0.90
N GLY A 17 6.99 10.70 -1.79
CA GLY A 17 5.68 10.07 -1.80
C GLY A 17 5.39 9.19 -3.01
N GLY A 18 4.36 8.36 -2.88
CA GLY A 18 4.04 7.32 -3.84
C GLY A 18 3.57 7.82 -5.22
N ILE A 19 3.60 6.91 -6.19
CA ILE A 19 3.02 7.05 -7.53
C ILE A 19 1.79 6.15 -7.60
N ARG A 20 0.63 6.71 -7.99
CA ARG A 20 -0.63 5.97 -8.14
C ARG A 20 -1.01 5.79 -9.61
N PHE A 21 -1.25 4.57 -10.06
CA PHE A 21 -1.85 4.27 -11.37
C PHE A 21 -3.28 3.80 -11.16
N HIS A 22 -4.25 4.68 -11.44
CA HIS A 22 -5.66 4.36 -11.31
C HIS A 22 -6.49 5.27 -12.22
N PRO A 23 -7.55 4.77 -12.88
CA PRO A 23 -8.36 5.57 -13.81
C PRO A 23 -9.04 6.79 -13.18
N SER A 24 -9.16 6.83 -11.84
CA SER A 24 -9.71 7.99 -11.13
C SER A 24 -8.69 9.11 -10.88
N VAL A 25 -7.41 8.93 -11.23
CA VAL A 25 -6.37 9.93 -10.95
C VAL A 25 -6.63 11.19 -11.77
N TYR A 26 -6.67 12.33 -11.08
CA TYR A 26 -6.62 13.68 -11.66
C TYR A 26 -5.84 14.60 -10.71
N LEU A 27 -5.53 15.82 -11.16
CA LEU A 27 -4.66 16.76 -10.43
C LEU A 27 -5.10 17.00 -8.97
N GLY A 28 -6.41 17.15 -8.73
CA GLY A 28 -6.94 17.41 -7.39
C GLY A 28 -6.66 16.27 -6.41
N ILE A 29 -6.81 15.01 -6.83
CA ILE A 29 -6.46 13.85 -5.98
C ILE A 29 -4.97 13.83 -5.66
N ILE A 30 -4.11 14.10 -6.65
CA ILE A 30 -2.65 14.10 -6.41
C ILE A 30 -2.24 15.26 -5.50
N LYS A 31 -2.88 16.44 -5.61
CA LYS A 31 -2.65 17.57 -4.68
C LYS A 31 -3.08 17.21 -3.26
N PHE A 32 -4.28 16.65 -3.10
CA PHE A 32 -4.80 16.23 -1.80
C PHE A 32 -3.85 15.24 -1.12
N LEU A 33 -3.47 14.17 -1.83
CA LEU A 33 -2.55 13.16 -1.31
C LEU A 33 -1.15 13.72 -1.04
N GLY A 34 -0.65 14.62 -1.90
CA GLY A 34 0.64 15.28 -1.73
C GLY A 34 0.67 16.20 -0.51
N PHE A 35 -0.41 16.92 -0.24
CA PHE A 35 -0.56 17.77 0.93
C PHE A 35 -0.50 16.96 2.23
N GLU A 36 -1.32 15.90 2.34
CA GLU A 36 -1.29 15.02 3.52
C GLU A 36 0.07 14.35 3.70
N GLN A 37 0.77 14.04 2.61
CA GLN A 37 2.09 13.43 2.65
C GLN A 37 3.14 14.35 3.32
N VAL A 38 3.02 15.67 3.22
CA VAL A 38 3.90 16.62 3.93
C VAL A 38 3.80 16.41 5.44
N LEU A 39 2.58 16.43 5.97
CA LEU A 39 2.33 16.30 7.41
C LEU A 39 2.69 14.90 7.90
N LYS A 40 2.30 13.87 7.14
CA LYS A 40 2.64 12.47 7.44
C LYS A 40 4.14 12.25 7.54
N ASN A 41 4.92 12.78 6.59
CA ASN A 41 6.37 12.61 6.59
C ASN A 41 7.03 13.40 7.70
N SER A 42 6.52 14.60 8.02
CA SER A 42 7.01 15.37 9.17
C SER A 42 6.90 14.61 10.49
N LEU A 43 5.83 13.84 10.70
CA LEU A 43 5.60 13.08 11.93
C LEU A 43 6.56 11.90 12.11
N THR A 44 7.30 11.48 11.07
CA THR A 44 8.26 10.37 11.22
C THR A 44 9.57 10.81 11.88
N GLY A 45 9.83 12.12 12.01
CA GLY A 45 11.10 12.66 12.51
C GLY A 45 12.30 12.45 11.56
N LEU A 46 12.06 11.99 10.33
CA LEU A 46 13.11 11.79 9.32
C LEU A 46 13.15 12.98 8.35
N THR A 47 14.28 13.12 7.66
CA THR A 47 14.51 14.20 6.70
C THR A 47 13.79 13.94 5.37
N MET A 48 12.48 14.16 5.35
CA MET A 48 11.62 13.93 4.19
C MET A 48 10.66 15.09 3.99
N GLY A 49 10.70 15.70 2.80
CA GLY A 49 9.63 16.55 2.30
C GLY A 49 8.39 15.73 1.93
N GLY A 50 7.38 16.37 1.31
CA GLY A 50 6.16 15.73 0.86
C GLY A 50 5.91 15.92 -0.64
N GLY A 51 5.49 14.85 -1.30
CA GLY A 51 5.07 14.90 -2.70
C GLY A 51 4.15 13.74 -3.06
N LYS A 52 3.58 13.77 -4.26
CA LYS A 52 2.80 12.65 -4.79
C LYS A 52 2.81 12.66 -6.30
N GLY A 53 2.75 11.49 -6.92
CA GLY A 53 2.61 11.36 -8.36
C GLY A 53 1.60 10.31 -8.77
N GLY A 54 1.43 10.14 -10.07
CA GLY A 54 0.55 9.13 -10.61
C GLY A 54 0.17 9.36 -12.05
N ALA A 55 -0.70 8.50 -12.55
CA ALA A 55 -1.35 8.65 -13.84
C ALA A 55 -2.76 8.06 -13.82
N ASP A 56 -3.61 8.54 -14.71
CA ASP A 56 -4.93 7.98 -15.02
C ASP A 56 -4.88 6.61 -15.75
N PHE A 57 -3.71 5.98 -15.76
CA PHE A 57 -3.48 4.65 -16.33
C PHE A 57 -4.14 3.57 -15.48
N ASP A 58 -4.91 2.70 -16.12
CA ASP A 58 -5.50 1.53 -15.48
C ASP A 58 -4.64 0.28 -15.76
N PRO A 59 -3.87 -0.22 -14.77
CA PRO A 59 -3.07 -1.43 -14.93
C PRO A 59 -3.91 -2.71 -14.99
N LYS A 60 -5.21 -2.66 -14.63
CA LYS A 60 -6.07 -3.84 -14.68
C LYS A 60 -6.29 -4.28 -16.13
N GLY A 61 -6.22 -5.59 -16.34
CA GLY A 61 -6.35 -6.21 -17.66
C GLY A 61 -5.18 -5.93 -18.60
N LYS A 62 -4.06 -5.36 -18.12
CA LYS A 62 -2.85 -5.16 -18.91
C LYS A 62 -1.85 -6.28 -18.68
N THR A 63 -1.17 -6.66 -19.75
CA THR A 63 -0.03 -7.57 -19.71
C THR A 63 1.19 -6.92 -19.06
N ASP A 64 2.13 -7.72 -18.58
CA ASP A 64 3.39 -7.21 -18.02
C ASP A 64 4.15 -6.33 -19.02
N ALA A 65 4.13 -6.70 -20.30
CA ALA A 65 4.79 -5.94 -21.36
C ALA A 65 4.14 -4.57 -21.61
N GLU A 66 2.81 -4.46 -21.53
CA GLU A 66 2.11 -3.17 -21.62
C GLU A 66 2.41 -2.28 -20.42
N VAL A 67 2.40 -2.85 -19.21
CA VAL A 67 2.75 -2.12 -17.98
C VAL A 67 4.21 -1.64 -18.03
N MET A 68 5.14 -2.48 -18.49
CA MET A 68 6.55 -2.12 -18.66
C MET A 68 6.71 -0.95 -19.64
N ARG A 69 6.08 -1.03 -20.83
CA ARG A 69 6.12 0.06 -21.82
C ARG A 69 5.54 1.36 -21.25
N PHE A 70 4.45 1.28 -20.49
CA PHE A 70 3.88 2.45 -19.82
C PHE A 70 4.84 3.05 -18.79
N CYS A 71 5.42 2.22 -17.90
CA CYS A 71 6.40 2.67 -16.91
C CYS A 71 7.63 3.32 -17.56
N GLN A 72 8.12 2.76 -18.66
CA GLN A 72 9.23 3.33 -19.42
C GLN A 72 8.86 4.69 -20.04
N SER A 73 7.69 4.79 -20.69
CA SER A 73 7.20 6.05 -21.24
C SER A 73 6.99 7.12 -20.17
N PHE A 74 6.48 6.74 -19.00
CA PHE A 74 6.28 7.62 -17.86
C PHE A 74 7.63 8.14 -17.33
N MET A 75 8.62 7.25 -17.21
CA MET A 75 9.96 7.63 -16.74
C MET A 75 10.76 8.45 -17.74
N ASN A 76 10.53 8.32 -19.04
CA ASN A 76 11.17 9.16 -20.05
C ASN A 76 10.90 10.67 -19.85
N GLU A 77 9.82 11.02 -19.15
CA GLU A 77 9.60 12.39 -18.68
C GLU A 77 10.01 12.57 -17.22
N LEU A 78 9.57 11.69 -16.31
CA LEU A 78 9.75 11.91 -14.87
C LEU A 78 11.24 11.96 -14.43
N TYR A 79 12.15 11.27 -15.13
CA TYR A 79 13.54 11.11 -14.68
C TYR A 79 14.28 12.43 -14.43
N ARG A 80 13.96 13.48 -15.20
CA ARG A 80 14.65 14.78 -15.11
C ARG A 80 14.16 15.65 -13.95
N HIS A 81 13.12 15.20 -13.25
CA HIS A 81 12.50 15.91 -12.12
C HIS A 81 12.76 15.20 -10.79
N ILE A 82 13.33 13.99 -10.82
CA ILE A 82 13.55 13.18 -9.62
C ILE A 82 15.02 12.85 -9.42
N GLY A 83 15.39 12.47 -8.21
CA GLY A 83 16.78 12.18 -7.86
C GLY A 83 16.95 11.91 -6.37
N PRO A 84 18.09 11.32 -5.96
CA PRO A 84 18.32 10.91 -4.57
C PRO A 84 18.21 12.07 -3.57
N ASP A 85 18.59 13.29 -3.98
CA ASP A 85 18.55 14.49 -3.14
C ASP A 85 17.48 15.50 -3.58
N THR A 86 16.58 15.11 -4.48
CA THR A 86 15.53 15.99 -5.02
C THR A 86 14.15 15.44 -4.72
N ASP A 87 13.79 14.31 -5.31
CA ASP A 87 12.50 13.67 -5.16
C ASP A 87 12.64 12.15 -5.27
N ILE A 88 12.11 11.43 -4.28
CA ILE A 88 12.27 9.99 -4.13
C ILE A 88 10.89 9.32 -4.14
N PRO A 89 10.35 8.90 -5.30
CA PRO A 89 9.05 8.28 -5.35
C PRO A 89 8.98 6.88 -4.69
N ALA A 90 7.77 6.35 -4.59
CA ALA A 90 7.47 5.02 -4.05
C ALA A 90 6.26 4.39 -4.76
N GLY A 91 5.93 3.15 -4.40
CA GLY A 91 4.66 2.53 -4.80
C GLY A 91 3.43 3.13 -4.10
N ASP A 92 2.27 2.96 -4.75
CA ASP A 92 0.92 3.26 -4.25
C ASP A 92 -0.08 2.36 -5.01
N ILE A 93 -1.39 2.65 -4.99
CA ILE A 93 -2.40 1.87 -5.73
C ILE A 93 -2.01 1.79 -7.22
N GLY A 94 -1.89 0.56 -7.72
CA GLY A 94 -1.51 0.29 -9.11
C GLY A 94 -0.01 0.35 -9.41
N VAL A 95 0.83 0.63 -8.41
CA VAL A 95 2.30 0.65 -8.51
C VAL A 95 2.90 -0.16 -7.36
N GLY A 96 3.17 -1.43 -7.62
CA GLY A 96 3.89 -2.34 -6.72
C GLY A 96 5.37 -2.47 -7.07
N GLU A 97 6.03 -3.50 -6.54
CA GLU A 97 7.44 -3.78 -6.80
C GLU A 97 7.73 -3.96 -8.30
N ARG A 98 6.82 -4.60 -9.05
CA ARG A 98 6.93 -4.79 -10.50
C ARG A 98 7.07 -3.45 -11.24
N GLU A 99 6.15 -2.51 -10.99
CA GLU A 99 6.20 -1.19 -11.62
C GLU A 99 7.42 -0.38 -11.16
N ILE A 100 7.78 -0.47 -9.87
CA ILE A 100 9.00 0.18 -9.35
C ILE A 100 10.25 -0.39 -10.04
N GLY A 101 10.32 -1.70 -10.29
CA GLY A 101 11.41 -2.34 -11.03
C GLY A 101 11.52 -1.83 -12.46
N PHE A 102 10.40 -1.74 -13.18
CA PHE A 102 10.39 -1.18 -14.54
C PHE A 102 10.79 0.30 -14.57
N MET A 103 10.29 1.11 -13.64
CA MET A 103 10.63 2.53 -13.55
C MET A 103 12.08 2.75 -13.13
N PHE A 104 12.59 2.00 -12.14
CA PHE A 104 13.98 2.07 -11.71
C PHE A 104 14.94 1.62 -12.81
N GLY A 105 14.60 0.55 -13.53
CA GLY A 105 15.38 0.09 -14.69
C GLY A 105 15.47 1.16 -15.78
N GLN A 106 14.36 1.84 -16.09
CA GLN A 106 14.37 2.93 -17.07
C GLN A 106 15.11 4.16 -16.57
N TYR A 107 14.95 4.54 -15.30
CA TYR A 107 15.73 5.63 -14.69
C TYR A 107 17.23 5.35 -14.81
N LYS A 108 17.68 4.16 -14.41
CA LYS A 108 19.09 3.74 -14.52
C LYS A 108 19.60 3.84 -15.95
N ARG A 109 18.80 3.45 -16.95
CA ARG A 109 19.15 3.57 -18.36
C ARG A 109 19.32 5.02 -18.81
N LEU A 110 18.46 5.93 -18.35
CA LEU A 110 18.46 7.33 -18.77
C LEU A 110 19.54 8.15 -18.07
N CYS A 111 19.75 7.92 -16.77
CA CYS A 111 20.71 8.66 -15.95
C CYS A 111 22.11 8.02 -15.90
N ASN A 112 22.24 6.77 -16.35
CA ASN A 112 23.47 5.98 -16.27
C ASN A 112 24.05 5.87 -14.85
N GLU A 113 23.18 5.67 -13.85
CA GLU A 113 23.57 5.58 -12.44
C GLU A 113 22.71 4.59 -11.65
N PHE A 114 23.30 3.99 -10.61
CA PHE A 114 22.59 3.16 -9.64
C PHE A 114 22.49 3.92 -8.32
N THR A 115 21.31 4.44 -7.99
CA THR A 115 21.12 5.34 -6.85
C THR A 115 19.80 5.13 -6.10
N GLY A 116 19.64 5.81 -4.98
CA GLY A 116 18.47 5.77 -4.08
C GLY A 116 17.23 6.51 -4.56
N VAL A 117 16.98 6.60 -5.87
CA VAL A 117 15.87 7.41 -6.43
C VAL A 117 14.47 6.82 -6.19
N PHE A 118 14.36 5.51 -5.91
CA PHE A 118 13.09 4.88 -5.54
C PHE A 118 13.20 4.10 -4.23
N THR A 119 12.10 4.11 -3.48
CA THR A 119 11.85 3.19 -2.34
C THR A 119 10.83 2.13 -2.74
N GLY A 120 10.84 0.97 -2.08
CA GLY A 120 10.06 -0.20 -2.52
C GLY A 120 10.73 -0.98 -3.65
N LYS A 121 12.06 -0.91 -3.71
CA LYS A 121 12.90 -1.74 -4.57
C LYS A 121 12.91 -3.19 -4.05
N GLY A 122 13.16 -4.15 -4.93
CA GLY A 122 13.36 -5.54 -4.57
C GLY A 122 14.67 -5.74 -3.83
N LEU A 123 14.72 -6.75 -2.96
CA LEU A 123 15.81 -6.95 -1.99
C LEU A 123 17.18 -7.07 -2.66
N GLU A 124 17.26 -7.74 -3.80
CA GLU A 124 18.51 -7.97 -4.54
C GLU A 124 19.07 -6.71 -5.22
N TRP A 125 18.30 -5.62 -5.29
CA TRP A 125 18.67 -4.40 -6.02
C TRP A 125 18.38 -3.13 -5.22
N GLY A 126 18.68 -3.17 -3.91
CA GLY A 126 18.65 -2.00 -3.02
C GLY A 126 17.30 -1.80 -2.32
N GLY A 127 16.50 -2.86 -2.21
CA GLY A 127 15.34 -2.94 -1.33
C GLY A 127 15.73 -3.00 0.15
N SER A 128 14.72 -2.96 1.00
CA SER A 128 14.89 -3.05 2.46
C SER A 128 13.96 -4.12 3.01
N LEU A 129 14.48 -4.95 3.91
CA LEU A 129 13.64 -5.87 4.69
C LEU A 129 12.60 -5.07 5.49
N VAL A 130 11.49 -5.71 5.85
CA VAL A 130 10.36 -5.08 6.55
C VAL A 130 9.60 -4.05 5.68
N ARG A 131 10.09 -3.66 4.50
CA ARG A 131 9.41 -2.66 3.64
C ARG A 131 7.99 -3.09 3.26
N THR A 132 7.78 -4.38 3.03
CA THR A 132 6.49 -4.95 2.66
C THR A 132 5.51 -4.85 3.82
N GLU A 133 5.96 -5.19 5.02
CA GLU A 133 5.21 -5.25 6.27
C GLU A 133 4.96 -3.86 6.88
N ALA A 134 5.87 -2.92 6.66
CA ALA A 134 6.04 -1.69 7.45
C ALA A 134 4.76 -0.88 7.70
N ALA A 135 3.90 -0.72 6.68
CA ALA A 135 2.67 0.06 6.83
C ALA A 135 1.63 -0.65 7.70
N GLY A 136 1.44 -1.97 7.51
CA GLY A 136 0.53 -2.75 8.33
C GLY A 136 1.04 -2.90 9.76
N TYR A 137 2.33 -3.19 9.92
CA TYR A 137 2.97 -3.29 11.23
C TYR A 137 2.94 -1.96 11.97
N GLY A 138 3.29 -0.86 11.31
CA GLY A 138 3.26 0.48 11.91
C GLY A 138 1.88 0.90 12.40
N LEU A 139 0.82 0.57 11.65
CA LEU A 139 -0.56 0.80 12.09
C LEU A 139 -0.84 0.08 13.42
N ILE A 140 -0.49 -1.20 13.49
CA ILE A 140 -0.74 -2.00 14.69
C ILE A 140 0.16 -1.57 15.85
N TYR A 141 1.41 -1.17 15.60
CA TYR A 141 2.27 -0.62 16.64
C TYR A 141 1.72 0.67 17.24
N ILE A 142 1.26 1.61 16.42
CA ILE A 142 0.64 2.85 16.92
C ILE A 142 -0.61 2.52 17.75
N MET A 143 -1.47 1.64 17.24
CA MET A 143 -2.69 1.22 17.94
C MET A 143 -2.39 0.52 19.27
N ASP A 144 -1.41 -0.39 19.29
CA ASP A 144 -1.00 -1.13 20.48
C ASP A 144 -0.44 -0.20 21.56
N GLU A 145 0.36 0.81 21.18
CA GLU A 145 0.82 1.83 22.13
C GLU A 145 -0.33 2.64 22.73
N VAL A 146 -1.33 3.01 21.92
CA VAL A 146 -2.54 3.70 22.43
C VAL A 146 -3.35 2.80 23.38
N LEU A 147 -3.45 1.50 23.08
CA LEU A 147 -4.14 0.55 23.97
C LEU A 147 -3.41 0.38 25.31
N LYS A 148 -2.08 0.25 25.28
CA LYS A 148 -1.25 0.12 26.49
C LYS A 148 -1.36 1.34 27.39
N ASP A 149 -1.39 2.56 26.82
CA ASP A 149 -1.59 3.80 27.58
C ASP A 149 -2.94 3.84 28.31
N ASN A 150 -3.91 3.05 27.82
CA ASN A 150 -5.24 2.89 28.42
C ASN A 150 -5.39 1.58 29.23
N GLY A 151 -4.28 0.91 29.57
CA GLY A 151 -4.29 -0.35 30.34
C GLY A 151 -4.96 -1.52 29.61
N LYS A 152 -4.98 -1.51 28.27
CA LYS A 152 -5.55 -2.56 27.41
C LYS A 152 -4.45 -3.23 26.58
N SER A 153 -4.78 -4.40 26.01
CA SER A 153 -3.93 -5.12 25.05
C SER A 153 -4.75 -5.63 23.87
N VAL A 154 -4.08 -5.96 22.76
CA VAL A 154 -4.72 -6.57 21.57
C VAL A 154 -5.15 -8.02 21.82
N GLU A 155 -4.52 -8.70 22.78
CA GLU A 155 -4.76 -10.11 23.08
C GLU A 155 -6.23 -10.39 23.39
N GLY A 156 -6.82 -11.35 22.69
CA GLY A 156 -8.23 -11.74 22.84
C GLY A 156 -9.25 -10.77 22.22
N MET A 157 -8.83 -9.60 21.73
CA MET A 157 -9.74 -8.65 21.07
C MET A 157 -10.16 -9.13 19.68
N THR A 158 -11.41 -8.87 19.33
CA THR A 158 -11.96 -9.09 17.99
C THR A 158 -11.72 -7.85 17.13
N VAL A 159 -11.08 -8.01 15.98
CA VAL A 159 -10.67 -6.91 15.10
C VAL A 159 -11.36 -7.02 13.74
N SER A 160 -12.00 -5.95 13.29
CA SER A 160 -12.53 -5.82 11.94
C SER A 160 -11.53 -5.03 11.09
N ILE A 161 -11.07 -5.58 9.97
CA ILE A 161 -10.12 -4.92 9.07
C ILE A 161 -10.75 -4.78 7.69
N SER A 162 -10.70 -3.57 7.13
CA SER A 162 -11.07 -3.33 5.74
C SER A 162 -9.86 -3.46 4.80
N GLY A 163 -10.12 -3.88 3.57
CA GLY A 163 -9.08 -4.13 2.58
C GLY A 163 -8.50 -5.55 2.63
N ALA A 164 -7.78 -5.89 1.57
CA ALA A 164 -7.10 -7.17 1.36
C ALA A 164 -5.87 -6.97 0.47
N GLY A 165 -5.27 -5.78 0.55
CA GLY A 165 -3.99 -5.45 -0.06
C GLY A 165 -2.89 -5.47 1.00
N ASN A 166 -1.68 -5.06 0.59
CA ASN A 166 -0.48 -5.08 1.43
C ASN A 166 -0.71 -4.61 2.88
N VAL A 167 -1.26 -3.40 3.08
CA VAL A 167 -1.47 -2.86 4.44
C VAL A 167 -2.38 -3.76 5.28
N ALA A 168 -3.51 -4.22 4.73
CA ALA A 168 -4.47 -5.05 5.45
C ALA A 168 -3.93 -6.46 5.76
N ILE A 169 -3.18 -7.06 4.83
CA ILE A 169 -2.54 -8.37 5.02
C ILE A 169 -1.56 -8.31 6.20
N PHE A 170 -0.68 -7.31 6.23
CA PHE A 170 0.34 -7.21 7.28
C PHE A 170 -0.19 -6.62 8.59
N ALA A 171 -1.27 -5.83 8.55
CA ALA A 171 -2.02 -5.48 9.75
C ALA A 171 -2.66 -6.74 10.37
N THR A 172 -3.27 -7.60 9.56
CA THR A 172 -3.82 -8.88 10.00
C THR A 172 -2.76 -9.75 10.65
N GLU A 173 -1.61 -9.89 9.99
CA GLU A 173 -0.48 -10.65 10.51
C GLU A 173 -0.03 -10.15 11.88
N LYS A 174 0.14 -8.84 12.03
CA LYS A 174 0.61 -8.28 13.30
C LYS A 174 -0.43 -8.39 14.41
N VAL A 175 -1.72 -8.20 14.12
CA VAL A 175 -2.80 -8.43 15.10
C VAL A 175 -2.79 -9.88 15.59
N GLN A 176 -2.66 -10.84 14.69
CA GLN A 176 -2.63 -12.27 15.04
C GLN A 176 -1.39 -12.63 15.88
N GLN A 177 -0.23 -12.06 15.56
CA GLN A 177 0.99 -12.23 16.36
C GLN A 177 0.85 -11.67 17.79
N LEU A 178 0.01 -10.66 17.99
CA LEU A 178 -0.30 -10.08 19.31
C LEU A 178 -1.49 -10.76 20.00
N GLY A 179 -2.00 -11.87 19.47
CA GLY A 179 -3.09 -12.64 20.07
C GLY A 179 -4.51 -12.09 19.81
N GLY A 180 -4.66 -11.11 18.91
CA GLY A 180 -5.97 -10.62 18.49
C GLY A 180 -6.60 -11.49 17.40
N LYS A 181 -7.94 -11.48 17.33
CA LYS A 181 -8.71 -12.24 16.33
C LYS A 181 -9.28 -11.32 15.25
N VAL A 182 -8.65 -11.32 14.08
CA VAL A 182 -9.19 -10.62 12.91
C VAL A 182 -10.36 -11.42 12.32
N VAL A 183 -11.52 -10.79 12.13
CA VAL A 183 -12.74 -11.47 11.66
C VAL A 183 -13.25 -10.99 10.30
N THR A 184 -12.70 -9.91 9.75
CA THR A 184 -13.11 -9.41 8.42
C THR A 184 -11.91 -8.99 7.58
N LEU A 185 -12.10 -9.07 6.25
CA LEU A 185 -11.28 -8.44 5.22
C LEU A 185 -12.16 -8.07 4.03
N SER A 186 -11.76 -7.09 3.21
CA SER A 186 -12.55 -6.67 2.06
C SER A 186 -11.77 -6.37 0.79
N ASP A 187 -12.43 -6.41 -0.36
CA ASP A 187 -11.92 -5.83 -1.59
C ASP A 187 -12.98 -4.91 -2.22
N SER A 188 -12.72 -4.38 -3.41
CA SER A 188 -13.65 -3.43 -4.05
C SER A 188 -15.08 -3.95 -4.24
N ASN A 189 -15.31 -5.26 -4.20
CA ASN A 189 -16.59 -5.88 -4.52
C ASN A 189 -17.40 -6.29 -3.28
N GLY A 190 -16.78 -6.40 -2.11
CA GLY A 190 -17.42 -6.90 -0.89
C GLY A 190 -16.43 -7.28 0.20
N PHE A 191 -16.94 -7.83 1.29
CA PHE A 191 -16.14 -8.26 2.44
C PHE A 191 -16.45 -9.70 2.83
N ILE A 192 -15.47 -10.36 3.42
CA ILE A 192 -15.63 -11.64 4.10
C ILE A 192 -15.73 -11.41 5.60
N TYR A 193 -16.52 -12.24 6.27
CA TYR A 193 -16.58 -12.36 7.71
C TYR A 193 -16.34 -13.82 8.09
N ASP A 194 -15.33 -14.07 8.93
CA ASP A 194 -15.02 -15.38 9.46
C ASP A 194 -15.12 -15.35 11.01
N PRO A 195 -16.14 -15.99 11.61
CA PRO A 195 -16.31 -15.97 13.07
C PRO A 195 -15.16 -16.67 13.81
N ASP A 196 -14.50 -17.62 13.15
CA ASP A 196 -13.40 -18.41 13.69
C ASP A 196 -12.05 -17.67 13.57
N GLY A 197 -12.03 -16.57 12.80
CA GLY A 197 -10.85 -15.74 12.53
C GLY A 197 -10.29 -15.98 11.13
N ILE A 198 -9.72 -14.93 10.54
CA ILE A 198 -9.19 -14.95 9.17
C ILE A 198 -7.93 -15.84 9.08
N ASN A 199 -7.96 -16.83 8.21
CA ASN A 199 -6.76 -17.59 7.83
C ASN A 199 -5.90 -16.76 6.86
N LEU A 200 -4.81 -16.20 7.36
CA LEU A 200 -3.98 -15.26 6.61
C LEU A 200 -3.29 -15.91 5.39
N ASP A 201 -2.82 -17.16 5.51
CA ASP A 201 -2.13 -17.86 4.41
C ASP A 201 -3.05 -18.03 3.19
N THR A 202 -4.32 -18.35 3.43
CA THR A 202 -5.32 -18.42 2.36
C THR A 202 -5.51 -17.05 1.69
N VAL A 203 -5.52 -15.98 2.47
CA VAL A 203 -5.65 -14.62 1.92
C VAL A 203 -4.42 -14.26 1.08
N LYS A 204 -3.20 -14.51 1.56
CA LYS A 204 -1.95 -14.26 0.82
C LYS A 204 -1.94 -15.03 -0.51
N GLN A 205 -2.30 -16.32 -0.49
CA GLN A 205 -2.42 -17.13 -1.70
C GLN A 205 -3.41 -16.54 -2.71
N ILE A 206 -4.61 -16.18 -2.27
CA ILE A 206 -5.65 -15.59 -3.14
C ILE A 206 -5.18 -14.25 -3.71
N LYS A 207 -4.58 -13.38 -2.88
CA LYS A 207 -4.34 -11.97 -3.21
C LYS A 207 -3.00 -11.71 -3.88
N GLU A 208 -1.95 -12.38 -3.44
CA GLU A 208 -0.57 -12.13 -3.90
C GLU A 208 -0.16 -13.07 -5.03
N VAL A 209 -0.53 -14.35 -4.94
CA VAL A 209 -0.17 -15.37 -5.93
C VAL A 209 -1.22 -15.45 -7.06
N GLU A 210 -2.47 -15.76 -6.71
CA GLU A 210 -3.53 -16.02 -7.71
C GLU A 210 -4.18 -14.73 -8.23
N ARG A 211 -4.00 -13.61 -7.52
CA ARG A 211 -4.59 -12.29 -7.83
C ARG A 211 -6.11 -12.34 -8.01
N LYS A 212 -6.79 -13.18 -7.24
CA LYS A 212 -8.24 -13.38 -7.27
C LYS A 212 -8.98 -12.43 -6.32
N ARG A 213 -10.30 -12.56 -6.32
CA ARG A 213 -11.24 -11.81 -5.47
C ARG A 213 -11.29 -12.42 -4.07
N ILE A 214 -11.51 -11.59 -3.07
CA ILE A 214 -11.54 -12.05 -1.67
C ILE A 214 -12.70 -13.03 -1.41
N LYS A 215 -13.77 -12.99 -2.22
CA LYS A 215 -14.88 -13.95 -2.17
C LYS A 215 -14.42 -15.41 -2.32
N GLU A 216 -13.29 -15.68 -2.96
CA GLU A 216 -12.81 -17.06 -3.11
C GLU A 216 -12.43 -17.69 -1.76
N TYR A 217 -12.19 -16.88 -0.72
CA TYR A 217 -11.89 -17.35 0.64
C TYR A 217 -12.99 -18.27 1.19
N VAL A 218 -14.28 -17.94 0.97
CA VAL A 218 -15.40 -18.74 1.49
C VAL A 218 -15.60 -20.07 0.76
N SER A 219 -14.93 -20.25 -0.38
CA SER A 219 -14.92 -21.55 -1.06
C SER A 219 -14.09 -22.58 -0.28
N ILE A 220 -13.08 -22.13 0.46
CA ILE A 220 -12.17 -22.93 1.28
C ILE A 220 -12.67 -22.97 2.74
N HIS A 221 -13.02 -21.81 3.30
CA HIS A 221 -13.45 -21.66 4.69
C HIS A 221 -14.99 -21.59 4.77
N LYS A 222 -15.63 -22.74 5.03
CA LYS A 222 -17.11 -22.88 4.94
C LYS A 222 -17.91 -22.12 6.00
N ASN A 223 -17.30 -21.83 7.15
CA ASN A 223 -17.93 -21.04 8.21
C ASN A 223 -17.89 -19.53 7.91
N ALA A 224 -17.03 -19.11 6.98
CA ALA A 224 -16.94 -17.73 6.56
C ALA A 224 -18.08 -17.36 5.60
N LYS A 225 -18.51 -16.10 5.67
CA LYS A 225 -19.58 -15.54 4.85
C LYS A 225 -19.03 -14.40 4.00
N TYR A 226 -19.45 -14.34 2.74
CA TYR A 226 -19.16 -13.23 1.86
C TYR A 226 -20.41 -12.36 1.71
N THR A 227 -20.23 -11.05 1.92
CA THR A 227 -21.28 -10.04 1.69
C THR A 227 -20.86 -9.13 0.55
N LYS A 228 -21.73 -8.98 -0.45
CA LYS A 228 -21.51 -8.09 -1.58
C LYS A 228 -21.62 -6.62 -1.15
N GLY A 229 -20.68 -5.79 -1.59
CA GLY A 229 -20.56 -4.39 -1.17
C GLY A 229 -19.84 -4.24 0.17
N CYS A 230 -19.14 -3.12 0.36
CA CYS A 230 -18.23 -2.95 1.49
C CYS A 230 -18.85 -2.25 2.70
N ARG A 231 -20.02 -1.62 2.55
CA ARG A 231 -20.59 -0.76 3.61
C ARG A 231 -20.86 -1.52 4.90
N GLY A 232 -21.35 -2.76 4.80
CA GLY A 232 -21.71 -3.57 5.97
C GLY A 232 -20.54 -4.18 6.73
N ILE A 233 -19.29 -3.93 6.33
CA ILE A 233 -18.13 -4.45 7.08
C ILE A 233 -18.07 -3.88 8.51
N TRP A 234 -18.57 -2.66 8.69
CA TRP A 234 -18.61 -1.96 9.98
C TRP A 234 -19.81 -2.34 10.84
N ASP A 235 -20.74 -3.14 10.32
CA ASP A 235 -21.85 -3.71 11.10
C ASP A 235 -21.39 -4.96 11.89
N VAL A 236 -20.19 -5.48 11.60
CA VAL A 236 -19.60 -6.61 12.32
C VAL A 236 -19.10 -6.13 13.68
N LYS A 237 -19.67 -6.71 14.75
CA LYS A 237 -19.26 -6.43 16.13
C LYS A 237 -17.77 -6.75 16.30
N CYS A 238 -17.01 -5.77 16.76
CA CYS A 238 -15.58 -5.87 17.05
C CYS A 238 -15.21 -4.91 18.18
N ASP A 239 -14.04 -5.14 18.78
CA ASP A 239 -13.44 -4.26 19.78
C ASP A 239 -12.58 -3.17 19.10
N ILE A 240 -12.01 -3.49 17.94
CA ILE A 240 -11.13 -2.63 17.14
C ILE A 240 -11.54 -2.67 15.67
N ALA A 241 -11.58 -1.51 15.00
CA ALA A 241 -11.84 -1.38 13.57
C ALA A 241 -10.66 -0.67 12.85
N LEU A 242 -10.18 -1.25 11.75
CA LEU A 242 -9.01 -0.78 10.97
C LEU A 242 -9.31 -0.62 9.47
#